data_AF-A0A5E4VD65-F1
#
_entry.id   AF-A0A5E4VD65-F1
#
_cell.length_a   1.000
_cell.length_b   1.000
_cell.length_c   1.000
_cell.angle_alpha   90.00
_cell.angle_beta   90.00
_cell.angle_gamma   90.00
#
_symmetry.space_group_name_H-M   'P 1'
#
loop_
_entity.id
_entity.type
_entity.pdbx_description
1 polymer ?
#
loop_
_entity_poly.entity_id
_entity_poly.type
_entity_poly.pdbx_seq_one_letter_code
_entity_poly.pdbx_strand_id
1 'polypeptide(L)'
;MSTFTRRSALKAGAFASLAAAQGLVQRSIAAPAPGAASAASAAENAQSGKGVTRTLARYIVNARYEDLPANVRKEGTRTLLNWIGVAVGGSHHETVDRAVAALTPFSGPAQAHLLGRKERFDIMNAAFLNGVASHIFDYDDTHLKTIIHPAGPVTSALLALSEYHPISGREFLNALVLGVETECRIGNAVYPNHYDVGWHITGTAGVFGAAAAAGKVLGLTEQQMVWALGLAASQPVGLRESFGSMNKSFNPGRAASNGLFAALLAAKDYTSSDGMIEAKRGWANAISTKQDYREITEGLGQRYEAALNTYKPFACGIVIHPAIDAAIQLRNEYKLTADQIASIDLKVNPLVIELTGKKTPRIGLEGKFSVYHSVAVAIIEGAAGERQYSDRAVQDPAVIALRDRVTATVVPSIKPEQVDMTITLKDGRKLHKFIEHAIGSLEVPMTDKQLETKFLDLMNGILPDAQVRRLIDACWQVESLKNAGDIATLGSVQS
;
A
#
# COMPACT_ATOMS: atom_id res chain seq x y z
N MET A 1 29.28 54.66 -4.93
CA MET A 1 30.07 54.23 -6.09
C MET A 1 29.30 53.14 -6.83
N SER A 2 28.88 53.48 -8.05
CA SER A 2 28.53 52.60 -9.19
C SER A 2 27.60 51.39 -8.97
N THR A 3 26.32 51.64 -9.21
CA THR A 3 25.33 50.73 -9.83
C THR A 3 25.80 50.16 -11.16
N PHE A 4 25.45 48.92 -11.52
CA PHE A 4 25.23 48.54 -12.92
C PHE A 4 24.15 47.47 -13.07
N THR A 5 23.20 47.75 -13.96
CA THR A 5 22.03 46.94 -14.32
C THR A 5 21.93 46.80 -15.84
N ARG A 6 21.30 45.70 -16.27
CA ARG A 6 20.41 45.50 -17.46
C ARG A 6 20.99 45.37 -18.88
N ARG A 7 20.51 44.27 -19.53
CA ARG A 7 20.01 44.10 -20.93
C ARG A 7 21.07 44.30 -22.04
N SER A 8 21.08 43.68 -23.22
CA SER A 8 20.22 42.83 -24.09
C SER A 8 21.14 42.47 -25.30
N ALA A 9 20.96 41.46 -26.15
CA ALA A 9 19.99 41.36 -27.24
C ALA A 9 20.39 40.22 -28.22
N LEU A 10 19.40 39.70 -28.94
CA LEU A 10 19.49 38.81 -30.10
C LEU A 10 20.13 39.47 -31.34
N LYS A 11 20.77 38.68 -32.23
CA LYS A 11 20.31 38.43 -33.64
C LYS A 11 21.31 37.63 -34.51
N ALA A 12 20.77 36.56 -35.10
CA ALA A 12 20.81 36.09 -36.51
C ALA A 12 22.09 36.14 -37.37
N GLY A 13 22.33 35.01 -38.07
CA GLY A 13 23.12 34.93 -39.31
C GLY A 13 23.12 33.52 -39.93
N ALA A 14 22.27 33.29 -40.95
CA ALA A 14 22.40 32.22 -41.96
C ALA A 14 23.43 32.67 -43.03
N PHE A 15 24.06 31.91 -43.92
CA PHE A 15 23.76 30.73 -44.76
C PHE A 15 25.13 30.22 -45.29
N ALA A 16 25.28 28.93 -45.61
CA ALA A 16 25.90 28.48 -46.87
C ALA A 16 25.77 26.96 -47.06
N SER A 17 25.29 26.62 -48.24
CA SER A 17 24.94 25.31 -48.80
C SER A 17 26.13 24.56 -49.42
N LEU A 18 26.04 23.22 -49.48
CA LEU A 18 26.59 22.43 -50.59
C LEU A 18 25.73 21.18 -50.82
N ALA A 19 25.29 21.03 -52.07
CA ALA A 19 24.47 19.95 -52.59
C ALA A 19 25.35 18.80 -53.12
N ALA A 20 24.84 17.57 -53.06
CA ALA A 20 25.22 16.52 -54.01
C ALA A 20 24.14 15.43 -54.15
N ALA A 21 23.63 15.36 -55.38
CA ALA A 21 23.26 14.20 -56.20
C ALA A 21 22.26 13.13 -55.72
N GLN A 22 21.25 12.95 -56.58
CA GLN A 22 20.18 11.96 -56.57
C GLN A 22 20.66 10.56 -56.98
N GLY A 23 20.06 9.53 -56.36
CA GLY A 23 19.99 8.17 -56.88
C GLY A 23 18.59 7.61 -56.59
N LEU A 24 17.72 7.58 -57.60
CA LEU A 24 16.38 7.02 -57.53
C LEU A 24 16.45 5.49 -57.66
N VAL A 25 16.06 4.78 -56.59
CA VAL A 25 15.68 3.36 -56.65
C VAL A 25 14.20 3.27 -56.29
N GLN A 26 13.35 3.00 -57.28
CA GLN A 26 11.97 2.61 -57.05
C GLN A 26 11.96 1.25 -56.31
N ARG A 27 11.65 1.27 -55.01
CA ARG A 27 11.17 0.09 -54.29
C ARG A 27 9.66 0.13 -54.28
N SER A 28 9.05 -0.88 -54.88
CA SER A 28 7.64 -1.21 -54.70
C SER A 28 7.37 -1.42 -53.21
N ILE A 29 6.55 -0.55 -52.61
CA ILE A 29 6.06 -0.70 -51.24
C ILE A 29 4.72 -1.43 -51.37
N ALA A 30 4.71 -2.73 -51.09
CA ALA A 30 3.48 -3.43 -50.83
C ALA A 30 2.81 -2.81 -49.61
N ALA A 31 1.54 -2.41 -49.73
CA ALA A 31 0.77 -1.88 -48.61
C ALA A 31 0.67 -2.95 -47.50
N PRO A 32 0.90 -2.59 -46.23
CA PRO A 32 0.75 -3.55 -45.14
C PRO A 32 -0.72 -3.94 -44.99
N ALA A 33 -0.96 -5.22 -44.68
CA ALA A 33 -2.29 -5.74 -44.41
C ALA A 33 -3.00 -4.92 -43.30
N PRO A 34 -4.34 -4.76 -43.34
CA PRO A 34 -5.08 -3.81 -42.49
C PRO A 34 -4.95 -4.00 -40.96
N GLY A 35 -4.31 -5.07 -40.49
CA GLY A 35 -4.06 -5.32 -39.06
C GLY A 35 -2.67 -4.88 -38.54
N ALA A 36 -1.66 -4.77 -39.40
CA ALA A 36 -0.28 -4.52 -38.96
C ALA A 36 -0.03 -3.06 -38.55
N ALA A 37 -0.66 -2.10 -39.22
CA ALA A 37 -0.53 -0.67 -38.90
C ALA A 37 -1.21 -0.28 -37.58
N SER A 38 -2.33 -0.96 -37.24
CA SER A 38 -3.04 -0.76 -35.96
C SER A 38 -2.20 -1.25 -34.78
N ALA A 39 -1.60 -2.44 -34.89
CA ALA A 39 -0.73 -2.99 -33.85
C ALA A 39 0.56 -2.16 -33.67
N ALA A 40 1.15 -1.68 -34.77
CA ALA A 40 2.32 -0.79 -34.71
C ALA A 40 1.99 0.56 -34.05
N SER A 41 0.85 1.19 -34.38
CA SER A 41 0.42 2.44 -33.72
C SER A 41 0.07 2.26 -32.25
N ALA A 42 -0.47 1.09 -31.86
CA ALA A 42 -0.78 0.76 -30.47
C ALA A 42 0.51 0.59 -29.66
N ALA A 43 1.51 -0.09 -30.22
CA ALA A 43 2.83 -0.23 -29.60
C ALA A 43 3.56 1.12 -29.46
N GLU A 44 3.50 1.98 -30.48
CA GLU A 44 4.13 3.31 -30.47
C GLU A 44 3.40 4.30 -29.52
N ASN A 45 2.08 4.19 -29.39
CA ASN A 45 1.29 4.93 -28.40
C ASN A 45 1.56 4.46 -26.96
N ALA A 46 1.70 3.15 -26.74
CA ALA A 46 2.07 2.60 -25.43
C ALA A 46 3.46 3.06 -24.98
N GLN A 47 4.40 3.19 -25.90
CA GLN A 47 5.78 3.62 -25.62
C GLN A 47 5.89 5.15 -25.46
N SER A 48 5.04 5.93 -26.12
CA SER A 48 4.96 7.40 -25.96
C SER A 48 4.01 7.87 -24.84
N GLY A 49 3.26 6.95 -24.23
CA GLY A 49 2.30 7.21 -23.14
C GLY A 49 0.98 7.85 -23.58
N LYS A 50 0.74 8.07 -24.88
CA LYS A 50 -0.45 8.78 -25.36
C LYS A 50 -1.74 8.01 -25.03
N GLY A 51 -2.64 8.64 -24.26
CA GLY A 51 -3.98 8.12 -24.00
C GLY A 51 -4.04 7.10 -22.85
N VAL A 52 -3.00 7.04 -22.02
CA VAL A 52 -2.91 6.16 -20.85
C VAL A 52 -4.02 6.49 -19.85
N THR A 53 -4.18 7.78 -19.50
CA THR A 53 -5.22 8.21 -18.56
C THR A 53 -6.61 7.81 -19.06
N ARG A 54 -6.91 8.06 -20.34
CA ARG A 54 -8.21 7.72 -20.95
C ARG A 54 -8.46 6.21 -21.04
N THR A 55 -7.43 5.43 -21.38
CA THR A 55 -7.52 3.96 -21.44
C THR A 55 -7.86 3.37 -20.08
N LEU A 56 -7.17 3.84 -19.03
CA LEU A 56 -7.42 3.43 -17.65
C LEU A 56 -8.82 3.85 -17.18
N ALA A 57 -9.20 5.11 -17.42
CA ALA A 57 -10.52 5.63 -17.08
C ALA A 57 -11.65 4.81 -17.72
N ARG A 58 -11.52 4.48 -19.01
CA ARG A 58 -12.47 3.64 -19.74
C ARG A 58 -12.60 2.26 -19.11
N TYR A 59 -11.48 1.63 -18.73
CA TYR A 59 -11.50 0.33 -18.07
C TYR A 59 -12.25 0.40 -16.73
N ILE A 60 -11.92 1.36 -15.87
CA ILE A 60 -12.55 1.54 -14.55
C ILE A 60 -14.07 1.69 -14.69
N VAL A 61 -14.52 2.58 -15.58
CA VAL A 61 -15.94 2.86 -15.78
C VAL A 61 -16.71 1.62 -16.28
N ASN A 62 -16.12 0.84 -17.19
CA ASN A 62 -16.80 -0.30 -17.81
C ASN A 62 -16.70 -1.63 -17.02
N ALA A 63 -15.70 -1.79 -16.15
CA ALA A 63 -15.49 -3.04 -15.43
C ALA A 63 -16.64 -3.36 -14.45
N ARG A 64 -17.23 -4.55 -14.55
CA ARG A 64 -18.34 -4.99 -13.69
C ARG A 64 -17.85 -6.00 -12.66
N TYR A 65 -18.61 -6.12 -11.58
CA TYR A 65 -18.34 -7.11 -10.53
C TYR A 65 -18.28 -8.54 -11.09
N GLU A 66 -19.15 -8.84 -12.06
CA GLU A 66 -19.25 -10.14 -12.72
C GLU A 66 -18.01 -10.47 -13.55
N ASP A 67 -17.28 -9.46 -14.02
CA ASP A 67 -16.07 -9.61 -14.83
C ASP A 67 -14.85 -9.97 -13.96
N LEU A 68 -14.92 -9.76 -12.64
CA LEU A 68 -13.83 -10.08 -11.73
C LEU A 68 -13.66 -11.61 -11.58
N PRO A 69 -12.46 -12.16 -11.78
CA PRO A 69 -12.19 -13.56 -11.48
C PRO A 69 -12.46 -13.90 -9.99
N ALA A 70 -12.84 -15.14 -9.71
CA ALA A 70 -13.21 -15.55 -8.35
C ALA A 70 -12.07 -15.36 -7.33
N ASN A 71 -10.82 -15.61 -7.73
CA ASN A 71 -9.65 -15.37 -6.88
C ASN A 71 -9.46 -13.87 -6.60
N VAL A 72 -9.69 -12.99 -7.58
CA VAL A 72 -9.59 -11.54 -7.40
C VAL A 72 -10.67 -11.04 -6.45
N ARG A 73 -11.90 -11.55 -6.55
CA ARG A 73 -12.97 -11.24 -5.58
C ARG A 73 -12.59 -11.69 -4.17
N LYS A 74 -12.05 -12.91 -4.03
CA LYS A 74 -11.58 -13.44 -2.74
C LYS A 74 -10.51 -12.53 -2.13
N GLU A 75 -9.50 -12.12 -2.90
CA GLU A 75 -8.46 -11.21 -2.41
C GLU A 75 -9.00 -9.81 -2.09
N GLY A 76 -10.01 -9.32 -2.81
CA GLY A 76 -10.72 -8.09 -2.43
C GLY A 76 -11.37 -8.21 -1.03
N THR A 77 -12.01 -9.34 -0.74
CA THR A 77 -12.61 -9.61 0.58
C THR A 77 -11.55 -9.73 1.68
N ARG A 78 -10.45 -10.43 1.42
CA ARG A 78 -9.32 -10.55 2.36
C ARG A 78 -8.67 -9.20 2.63
N THR A 79 -8.57 -8.36 1.60
CA THR A 79 -8.05 -6.98 1.68
C THR A 79 -8.91 -6.14 2.62
N LEU A 80 -10.24 -6.18 2.45
CA LEU A 80 -11.19 -5.51 3.34
C LEU A 80 -11.06 -5.98 4.80
N LEU A 81 -11.08 -7.30 5.03
CA LEU A 81 -10.97 -7.87 6.38
C LEU A 81 -9.67 -7.42 7.06
N ASN A 82 -8.53 -7.55 6.36
CA ASN A 82 -7.23 -7.14 6.88
C ASN A 82 -7.20 -5.65 7.23
N TRP A 83 -7.72 -4.80 6.34
CA TRP A 83 -7.74 -3.35 6.52
C TRP A 83 -8.61 -2.92 7.70
N ILE A 84 -9.81 -3.49 7.86
CA ILE A 84 -10.67 -3.22 9.02
C ILE A 84 -9.96 -3.60 10.32
N GLY A 85 -9.28 -4.75 10.33
CA GLY A 85 -8.50 -5.23 11.46
C GLY A 85 -7.50 -4.20 11.98
N VAL A 86 -6.67 -3.67 11.07
CA VAL A 86 -5.62 -2.70 11.42
C VAL A 86 -6.17 -1.29 11.66
N ALA A 87 -7.24 -0.88 10.99
CA ALA A 87 -7.88 0.42 11.20
C ALA A 87 -8.50 0.52 12.60
N VAL A 88 -9.26 -0.49 13.02
CA VAL A 88 -9.81 -0.56 14.38
C VAL A 88 -8.69 -0.75 15.39
N GLY A 89 -7.74 -1.67 15.14
CA GLY A 89 -6.64 -1.93 16.06
C GLY A 89 -5.79 -0.68 16.35
N GLY A 90 -5.57 0.18 15.36
CA GLY A 90 -4.81 1.42 15.48
C GLY A 90 -5.60 2.62 16.03
N SER A 91 -6.91 2.49 16.27
CA SER A 91 -7.81 3.64 16.50
C SER A 91 -7.52 4.45 17.77
N HIS A 92 -6.93 3.82 18.78
CA HIS A 92 -6.61 4.44 20.08
C HIS A 92 -5.13 4.76 20.25
N HIS A 93 -4.35 4.75 19.18
CA HIS A 93 -2.96 5.19 19.22
C HIS A 93 -2.87 6.72 19.31
N GLU A 94 -1.87 7.25 20.02
CA GLU A 94 -1.73 8.70 20.27
C GLU A 94 -1.68 9.56 18.99
N THR A 95 -1.26 8.97 17.87
CA THR A 95 -1.28 9.62 16.56
C THR A 95 -2.69 9.95 16.10
N VAL A 96 -3.64 9.04 16.31
CA VAL A 96 -5.06 9.28 16.00
C VAL A 96 -5.63 10.32 16.95
N ASP A 97 -5.34 10.23 18.24
CA ASP A 97 -5.82 11.20 19.23
C ASP A 97 -5.38 12.63 18.90
N ARG A 98 -4.11 12.81 18.50
CA ARG A 98 -3.58 14.11 18.07
C ARG A 98 -4.26 14.61 16.80
N ALA A 99 -4.51 13.73 15.82
CA ALA A 99 -5.20 14.09 14.60
C ALA A 99 -6.67 14.46 14.85
N VAL A 100 -7.38 13.69 15.68
CA VAL A 100 -8.75 13.97 16.13
C VAL A 100 -8.82 15.33 16.81
N ALA A 101 -7.95 15.60 17.77
CA ALA A 101 -7.92 16.87 18.49
C ALA A 101 -7.65 18.07 17.56
N ALA A 102 -6.76 17.90 16.58
CA ALA A 102 -6.43 18.95 15.62
C ALA A 102 -7.55 19.24 14.61
N LEU A 103 -8.30 18.21 14.18
CA LEU A 103 -9.29 18.33 13.11
C LEU A 103 -10.71 18.62 13.60
N THR A 104 -11.05 18.21 14.83
CA THR A 104 -12.40 18.41 15.40
C THR A 104 -12.92 19.86 15.26
N PRO A 105 -12.14 20.92 15.53
CA PRO A 105 -12.63 22.29 15.42
C PRO A 105 -12.98 22.74 13.98
N PHE A 106 -12.50 22.02 12.96
CA PHE A 106 -12.66 22.36 11.54
C PHE A 106 -13.45 21.30 10.76
N SER A 107 -14.06 20.36 11.46
CA SER A 107 -14.81 19.25 10.85
C SER A 107 -16.22 19.67 10.46
N GLY A 108 -16.70 19.14 9.34
CA GLY A 108 -18.08 19.31 8.90
C GLY A 108 -19.07 18.43 9.69
N PRO A 109 -20.31 18.28 9.18
CA PRO A 109 -21.31 17.41 9.80
C PRO A 109 -20.82 15.96 9.99
N ALA A 110 -21.20 15.34 11.10
CA ALA A 110 -20.90 13.95 11.43
C ALA A 110 -21.60 12.96 10.48
N GLN A 111 -20.91 12.56 9.40
CA GLN A 111 -21.43 11.73 8.31
C GLN A 111 -20.89 10.31 8.30
N ALA A 112 -19.65 10.10 8.73
CA ALA A 112 -18.97 8.81 8.72
C ALA A 112 -18.22 8.57 10.03
N HIS A 113 -18.07 7.32 10.43
CA HIS A 113 -17.43 6.95 11.68
C HIS A 113 -15.89 6.96 11.58
N LEU A 114 -15.25 7.29 12.70
CA LEU A 114 -13.90 6.83 12.99
C LEU A 114 -14.00 5.41 13.58
N LEU A 115 -13.38 4.44 12.92
CA LEU A 115 -13.45 3.04 13.33
C LEU A 115 -12.80 2.83 14.71
N GLY A 116 -13.32 1.87 15.46
CA GLY A 116 -12.91 1.56 16.82
C GLY A 116 -13.25 2.64 17.84
N ARG A 117 -14.03 3.66 17.48
CA ARG A 117 -14.33 4.82 18.33
C ARG A 117 -15.78 5.27 18.22
N LYS A 118 -16.20 6.20 19.09
CA LYS A 118 -17.56 6.77 19.09
C LYS A 118 -17.67 7.98 18.15
N GLU A 119 -16.55 8.65 17.89
CA GLU A 119 -16.50 9.87 17.10
C GLU A 119 -16.91 9.64 15.64
N ARG A 120 -17.58 10.65 15.08
CA ARG A 120 -17.96 10.73 13.67
C ARG A 120 -17.51 12.07 13.10
N PHE A 121 -17.16 12.06 11.82
CA PHE A 121 -16.62 13.21 11.09
C PHE A 121 -17.34 13.37 9.75
N ASP A 122 -17.11 14.49 9.06
CA ASP A 122 -17.41 14.55 7.63
C ASP A 122 -16.61 13.47 6.87
N ILE A 123 -17.08 13.08 5.69
CA ILE A 123 -16.47 11.97 4.94
C ILE A 123 -14.99 12.19 4.60
N MET A 124 -14.53 13.44 4.47
CA MET A 124 -13.14 13.76 4.12
C MET A 124 -12.21 13.52 5.29
N ASN A 125 -12.62 13.95 6.48
CA ASN A 125 -11.89 13.73 7.72
C ASN A 125 -11.99 12.28 8.21
N ALA A 126 -13.14 11.61 8.03
CA ALA A 126 -13.27 10.19 8.34
C ALA A 126 -12.36 9.32 7.46
N ALA A 127 -12.31 9.58 6.14
CA ALA A 127 -11.38 8.90 5.24
C ALA A 127 -9.92 9.15 5.64
N PHE A 128 -9.57 10.39 6.01
CA PHE A 128 -8.23 10.72 6.49
C PHE A 128 -7.86 9.95 7.77
N LEU A 129 -8.72 10.00 8.79
CA LEU A 129 -8.44 9.43 10.12
C LEU A 129 -8.40 7.90 10.09
N ASN A 130 -9.31 7.25 9.34
CA ASN A 130 -9.29 5.79 9.18
C ASN A 130 -8.06 5.33 8.38
N GLY A 131 -7.64 6.09 7.37
CA GLY A 131 -6.41 5.80 6.62
C GLY A 131 -5.16 5.96 7.47
N VAL A 132 -5.13 6.98 8.34
CA VAL A 132 -4.08 7.12 9.37
C VAL A 132 -4.07 5.90 10.28
N ALA A 133 -5.21 5.59 10.92
CA ALA A 133 -5.32 4.49 11.89
C ALA A 133 -4.87 3.15 11.29
N SER A 134 -5.25 2.85 10.04
CA SER A 134 -4.90 1.60 9.36
C SER A 134 -3.40 1.39 9.15
N HIS A 135 -2.60 2.46 9.13
CA HIS A 135 -1.18 2.42 8.80
C HIS A 135 -0.25 2.68 10.01
N ILE A 136 -0.79 2.81 11.22
CA ILE A 136 -0.01 3.13 12.42
C ILE A 136 0.96 2.00 12.78
N PHE A 137 0.47 0.77 12.74
CA PHE A 137 1.28 -0.37 13.18
C PHE A 137 2.23 -0.90 12.12
N ASP A 138 2.20 -0.34 10.91
CA ASP A 138 2.87 -0.87 9.72
C ASP A 138 2.55 -2.36 9.51
N TYR A 139 1.31 -2.74 9.84
CA TYR A 139 0.83 -4.11 9.91
C TYR A 139 -0.25 -4.40 8.85
N ASP A 140 -0.51 -3.43 7.99
CA ASP A 140 -1.44 -3.49 6.87
C ASP A 140 -0.89 -4.34 5.72
N ASP A 141 -1.53 -4.25 4.57
CA ASP A 141 -1.19 -4.98 3.36
C ASP A 141 0.03 -4.38 2.63
N THR A 142 0.61 -5.13 1.71
CA THR A 142 1.73 -4.65 0.90
C THR A 142 1.71 -5.30 -0.48
N HIS A 143 1.73 -4.48 -1.52
CA HIS A 143 2.00 -4.90 -2.89
C HIS A 143 3.51 -5.04 -3.09
N LEU A 144 4.02 -6.28 -3.11
CA LEU A 144 5.47 -6.55 -2.96
C LEU A 144 6.34 -5.92 -4.07
N LYS A 145 5.83 -5.82 -5.31
CA LYS A 145 6.59 -5.25 -6.44
C LYS A 145 6.96 -3.78 -6.21
N THR A 146 6.13 -3.02 -5.50
CA THR A 146 6.30 -1.55 -5.32
C THR A 146 6.42 -1.11 -3.87
N ILE A 147 6.07 -1.98 -2.92
CA ILE A 147 5.95 -1.67 -1.48
C ILE A 147 4.84 -0.63 -1.22
N ILE A 148 3.83 -0.57 -2.10
CA ILE A 148 2.59 0.20 -1.84
C ILE A 148 1.78 -0.55 -0.77
N HIS A 149 1.08 0.19 0.07
CA HIS A 149 0.08 -0.33 1.01
C HIS A 149 -1.33 0.06 0.53
N PRO A 150 -1.97 -0.75 -0.34
CA PRO A 150 -3.02 -0.22 -1.19
C PRO A 150 -4.43 -0.20 -0.58
N ALA A 151 -4.71 -1.00 0.44
CA ALA A 151 -6.02 -0.96 1.09
C ALA A 151 -6.25 0.36 1.83
N GLY A 152 -5.20 0.94 2.42
CA GLY A 152 -5.23 2.15 3.23
C GLY A 152 -5.99 3.30 2.55
N PRO A 153 -5.48 3.81 1.41
CA PRO A 153 -6.12 4.89 0.68
C PRO A 153 -7.54 4.54 0.18
N VAL A 154 -7.69 3.38 -0.46
CA VAL A 154 -8.92 2.99 -1.17
C VAL A 154 -10.06 2.71 -0.22
N THR A 155 -9.84 1.83 0.77
CA THR A 155 -10.90 1.35 1.67
C THR A 155 -11.37 2.48 2.58
N SER A 156 -10.47 3.35 3.03
CA SER A 156 -10.84 4.51 3.86
C SER A 156 -11.79 5.47 3.12
N ALA A 157 -11.49 5.77 1.85
CA ALA A 157 -12.32 6.65 1.03
C ALA A 157 -13.69 6.00 0.72
N LEU A 158 -13.69 4.73 0.29
CA LEU A 158 -14.92 4.02 -0.04
C LEU A 158 -15.83 3.83 1.17
N LEU A 159 -15.28 3.43 2.32
CA LEU A 159 -16.10 3.15 3.50
C LEU A 159 -16.74 4.44 4.04
N ALA A 160 -15.98 5.54 4.11
CA ALA A 160 -16.53 6.84 4.48
C ALA A 160 -17.64 7.29 3.51
N LEU A 161 -17.44 7.09 2.20
CA LEU A 161 -18.46 7.39 1.20
C LEU A 161 -19.70 6.49 1.32
N SER A 162 -19.54 5.20 1.67
CA SER A 162 -20.65 4.24 1.82
C SER A 162 -21.59 4.54 3.00
N GLU A 163 -21.11 5.25 4.01
CA GLU A 163 -21.95 5.76 5.10
C GLU A 163 -22.76 6.99 4.69
N TYR A 164 -22.22 7.82 3.80
CA TYR A 164 -22.88 9.02 3.31
C TYR A 164 -23.86 8.73 2.16
N HIS A 165 -23.47 7.80 1.28
CA HIS A 165 -24.25 7.35 0.13
C HIS A 165 -24.28 5.81 0.16
N PRO A 166 -25.46 5.17 0.30
CA PRO A 166 -25.54 3.71 0.33
C PRO A 166 -24.88 3.07 -0.90
N ILE A 167 -23.99 2.10 -0.67
CA ILE A 167 -23.29 1.35 -1.73
C ILE A 167 -23.47 -0.13 -1.43
N SER A 168 -23.99 -0.91 -2.38
CA SER A 168 -24.15 -2.35 -2.16
C SER A 168 -22.82 -3.06 -2.00
N GLY A 169 -22.83 -4.22 -1.34
CA GLY A 169 -21.66 -5.06 -1.15
C GLY A 169 -20.86 -5.38 -2.43
N ARG A 170 -21.58 -5.68 -3.51
CA ARG A 170 -20.97 -5.98 -4.82
C ARG A 170 -20.34 -4.76 -5.47
N GLU A 171 -21.01 -3.61 -5.40
CA GLU A 171 -20.47 -2.35 -5.91
C GLU A 171 -19.23 -1.93 -5.13
N PHE A 172 -19.28 -2.06 -3.80
CA PHE A 172 -18.16 -1.78 -2.91
C PHE A 172 -16.96 -2.67 -3.24
N LEU A 173 -17.16 -3.98 -3.34
CA LEU A 173 -16.06 -4.92 -3.62
C LEU A 173 -15.47 -4.72 -5.02
N ASN A 174 -16.31 -4.41 -6.02
CA ASN A 174 -15.83 -4.07 -7.37
C ASN A 174 -14.98 -2.78 -7.35
N ALA A 175 -15.46 -1.73 -6.69
CA ALA A 175 -14.74 -0.47 -6.59
C ALA A 175 -13.45 -0.60 -5.77
N LEU A 176 -13.44 -1.40 -4.70
CA LEU A 176 -12.24 -1.68 -3.90
C LEU A 176 -11.16 -2.34 -4.75
N VAL A 177 -11.51 -3.41 -5.47
CA VAL A 177 -10.58 -4.10 -6.37
C VAL A 177 -10.05 -3.16 -7.45
N LEU A 178 -10.93 -2.38 -8.11
CA LEU A 178 -10.51 -1.46 -9.16
C LEU A 178 -9.65 -0.29 -8.64
N GLY A 179 -9.92 0.19 -7.42
CA GLY A 179 -9.10 1.19 -6.74
C GLY A 179 -7.68 0.67 -6.49
N VAL A 180 -7.58 -0.48 -5.81
CA VAL A 180 -6.29 -1.14 -5.52
C VAL A 180 -5.54 -1.43 -6.81
N GLU A 181 -6.23 -1.96 -7.83
CA GLU A 181 -5.66 -2.22 -9.16
C GLU A 181 -5.08 -0.96 -9.80
N THR A 182 -5.83 0.15 -9.74
CA THR A 182 -5.44 1.43 -10.34
C THR A 182 -4.15 1.97 -9.72
N GLU A 183 -4.07 2.03 -8.39
CA GLU A 183 -2.89 2.58 -7.72
C GLU A 183 -1.67 1.67 -7.83
N CYS A 184 -1.83 0.34 -7.76
CA CYS A 184 -0.72 -0.60 -7.94
C CYS A 184 -0.12 -0.49 -9.35
N ARG A 185 -0.96 -0.40 -10.38
CA ARG A 185 -0.52 -0.21 -11.77
C ARG A 185 0.17 1.12 -12.01
N ILE A 186 -0.40 2.22 -11.50
CA ILE A 186 0.23 3.55 -11.60
C ILE A 186 1.56 3.57 -10.83
N GLY A 187 1.62 2.91 -9.68
CA GLY A 187 2.84 2.74 -8.90
C GLY A 187 3.92 1.96 -9.65
N ASN A 188 3.56 0.82 -10.23
CA ASN A 188 4.46 0.01 -11.06
C ASN A 188 5.10 0.85 -12.18
N ALA A 189 4.32 1.75 -12.77
CA ALA A 189 4.77 2.57 -13.88
C ALA A 189 5.89 3.55 -13.52
N VAL A 190 6.15 3.85 -12.25
CA VAL A 190 7.19 4.81 -11.82
C VAL A 190 8.24 4.21 -10.87
N TYR A 191 8.01 2.99 -10.39
CA TYR A 191 8.93 2.26 -9.51
C TYR A 191 10.10 1.62 -10.30
N PRO A 192 11.33 1.52 -9.74
CA PRO A 192 11.77 2.00 -8.42
C PRO A 192 12.18 3.47 -8.39
N ASN A 193 12.41 4.09 -9.55
CA ASN A 193 13.01 5.43 -9.68
C ASN A 193 12.30 6.51 -8.85
N HIS A 194 10.97 6.51 -8.82
CA HIS A 194 10.17 7.40 -8.00
C HIS A 194 10.43 7.24 -6.49
N TYR A 195 10.55 5.99 -6.04
CA TYR A 195 10.79 5.65 -4.64
C TYR A 195 12.24 5.97 -4.24
N ASP A 196 13.19 5.76 -5.15
CA ASP A 196 14.61 6.02 -4.93
C ASP A 196 14.93 7.50 -4.77
N VAL A 197 14.21 8.38 -5.48
CA VAL A 197 14.37 9.85 -5.31
C VAL A 197 13.69 10.39 -4.05
N GLY A 198 13.01 9.55 -3.27
CA GLY A 198 12.56 9.89 -1.92
C GLY A 198 11.05 10.00 -1.73
N TRP A 199 10.22 9.72 -2.74
CA TRP A 199 8.77 9.72 -2.56
C TRP A 199 8.26 8.48 -1.83
N HIS A 200 7.24 8.66 -0.99
CA HIS A 200 6.51 7.54 -0.41
C HIS A 200 5.35 7.13 -1.32
N ILE A 201 5.56 6.03 -2.04
CA ILE A 201 4.68 5.60 -3.14
C ILE A 201 3.23 5.31 -2.70
N THR A 202 3.01 4.86 -1.47
CA THR A 202 1.67 4.66 -0.89
C THR A 202 0.83 5.94 -0.94
N GLY A 203 1.43 7.10 -0.65
CA GLY A 203 0.71 8.36 -0.67
C GLY A 203 0.56 8.93 -2.09
N THR A 204 1.60 8.83 -2.91
CA THR A 204 1.62 9.43 -4.26
C THR A 204 0.81 8.63 -5.28
N ALA A 205 0.75 7.30 -5.18
CA ALA A 205 -0.06 6.44 -6.03
C ALA A 205 -1.46 6.18 -5.43
N GLY A 206 -1.57 6.13 -4.10
CA GLY A 206 -2.82 5.82 -3.40
C GLY A 206 -3.96 6.80 -3.68
N VAL A 207 -3.62 8.06 -3.98
CA VAL A 207 -4.60 9.09 -4.35
C VAL A 207 -5.39 8.72 -5.61
N PHE A 208 -4.79 7.99 -6.54
CA PHE A 208 -5.46 7.51 -7.76
C PHE A 208 -6.41 6.35 -7.47
N GLY A 209 -6.00 5.42 -6.59
CA GLY A 209 -6.84 4.30 -6.20
C GLY A 209 -8.11 4.78 -5.49
N ALA A 210 -7.96 5.69 -4.54
CA ALA A 210 -9.08 6.33 -3.86
C ALA A 210 -10.01 7.10 -4.84
N ALA A 211 -9.45 7.85 -5.80
CA ALA A 211 -10.24 8.56 -6.81
C ALA A 211 -10.97 7.61 -7.77
N ALA A 212 -10.32 6.54 -8.23
CA ALA A 212 -10.92 5.54 -9.12
C ALA A 212 -12.06 4.79 -8.43
N ALA A 213 -11.85 4.38 -7.19
CA ALA A 213 -12.85 3.67 -6.40
C ALA A 213 -14.08 4.55 -6.10
N ALA A 214 -13.86 5.77 -5.59
CA ALA A 214 -14.94 6.73 -5.34
C ALA A 214 -15.66 7.12 -6.64
N GLY A 215 -14.91 7.38 -7.71
CA GLY A 215 -15.48 7.70 -9.01
C GLY A 215 -16.32 6.57 -9.61
N LYS A 216 -15.92 5.30 -9.38
CA LYS A 216 -16.69 4.13 -9.82
C LYS A 216 -18.06 4.07 -9.15
N VAL A 217 -18.11 4.22 -7.83
CA VAL A 217 -19.38 4.14 -7.08
C VAL A 217 -20.26 5.38 -7.26
N LEU A 218 -19.66 6.54 -7.55
CA LEU A 218 -20.39 7.75 -7.94
C LEU A 218 -20.95 7.70 -9.37
N GLY A 219 -20.63 6.66 -10.14
CA GLY A 219 -21.11 6.48 -11.51
C GLY A 219 -20.54 7.50 -12.49
N LEU A 220 -19.28 7.92 -12.31
CA LEU A 220 -18.63 8.88 -13.20
C LEU A 220 -18.61 8.39 -14.65
N THR A 221 -18.83 9.31 -15.59
CA THR A 221 -18.58 9.05 -17.02
C THR A 221 -17.09 8.85 -17.30
N GLU A 222 -16.74 8.32 -18.48
CA GLU A 222 -15.32 8.19 -18.89
C GLU A 222 -14.57 9.52 -18.77
N GLN A 223 -15.18 10.63 -19.20
CA GLN A 223 -14.54 11.95 -19.15
C GLN A 223 -14.38 12.47 -17.71
N GLN A 224 -15.38 12.27 -16.85
CA GLN A 224 -15.27 12.64 -15.45
C GLN A 224 -14.24 11.78 -14.72
N MET A 225 -14.12 10.49 -15.05
CA MET A 225 -13.06 9.63 -14.50
C MET A 225 -11.66 10.10 -14.95
N VAL A 226 -11.51 10.52 -16.21
CA VAL A 226 -10.26 11.18 -16.69
C VAL A 226 -9.93 12.39 -15.83
N TRP A 227 -10.92 13.25 -15.54
CA TRP A 227 -10.71 14.42 -14.68
C TRP A 227 -10.44 14.05 -13.22
N ALA A 228 -11.11 13.04 -12.67
CA ALA A 228 -10.87 12.55 -11.31
C ALA A 228 -9.42 12.08 -11.15
N LEU A 229 -8.92 11.25 -12.07
CA LEU A 229 -7.52 10.83 -12.10
C LEU A 229 -6.58 12.04 -12.29
N GLY A 230 -6.97 13.03 -13.09
CA GLY A 230 -6.19 14.25 -13.27
C GLY A 230 -6.14 15.17 -12.05
N LEU A 231 -7.22 15.26 -11.28
CA LEU A 231 -7.26 16.00 -10.01
C LEU A 231 -6.46 15.28 -8.93
N ALA A 232 -6.50 13.95 -8.91
CA ALA A 232 -5.65 13.11 -8.05
C ALA A 232 -4.15 13.32 -8.36
N ALA A 233 -3.78 13.32 -9.64
CA ALA A 233 -2.42 13.58 -10.10
C ALA A 233 -1.85 14.94 -9.68
N SER A 234 -2.69 15.93 -9.40
CA SER A 234 -2.25 17.25 -8.94
C SER A 234 -1.93 17.29 -7.43
N GLN A 235 -2.16 16.20 -6.71
CA GLN A 235 -2.10 16.15 -5.25
C GLN A 235 -1.28 14.96 -4.71
N PRO A 236 -0.06 14.69 -5.21
CA PRO A 236 0.79 13.64 -4.64
C PRO A 236 1.19 14.01 -3.20
N VAL A 237 1.17 13.03 -2.29
CA VAL A 237 1.55 13.25 -0.89
C VAL A 237 2.57 12.22 -0.42
N GLY A 238 3.51 12.66 0.42
CA GLY A 238 4.37 11.78 1.20
C GLY A 238 5.80 11.64 0.70
N LEU A 239 6.74 11.75 1.65
CA LEU A 239 8.18 11.55 1.44
C LEU A 239 8.67 10.43 2.37
N ARG A 240 9.67 9.66 1.94
CA ARG A 240 10.27 8.57 2.72
C ARG A 240 10.95 9.06 4.00
N GLU A 241 11.40 10.31 4.02
CA GLU A 241 11.96 10.96 5.22
C GLU A 241 10.96 10.97 6.39
N SER A 242 9.65 10.78 6.14
CA SER A 242 8.66 10.70 7.21
C SER A 242 8.69 9.41 8.02
N PHE A 243 9.45 8.39 7.60
CA PHE A 243 9.44 7.07 8.21
C PHE A 243 10.01 7.12 9.63
N GLY A 244 9.38 6.38 10.56
CA GLY A 244 9.73 6.45 11.98
C GLY A 244 9.05 7.61 12.74
N SER A 245 8.17 8.37 12.08
CA SER A 245 7.32 9.40 12.70
C SER A 245 5.84 9.16 12.43
N MET A 246 4.96 9.90 13.13
CA MET A 246 3.51 9.91 12.88
C MET A 246 3.15 10.25 11.42
N ASN A 247 4.03 10.98 10.72
CA ASN A 247 3.82 11.42 9.34
C ASN A 247 3.95 10.27 8.32
N LYS A 248 4.39 9.06 8.70
CA LYS A 248 4.29 7.90 7.82
C LYS A 248 2.81 7.56 7.57
N SER A 249 2.01 7.48 8.63
CA SER A 249 0.57 7.18 8.61
C SER A 249 -0.28 8.30 8.04
N PHE A 250 0.20 9.54 8.07
CA PHE A 250 -0.42 10.66 7.37
C PHE A 250 -0.60 10.39 5.86
N ASN A 251 0.36 9.71 5.23
CA ASN A 251 0.42 9.56 3.77
C ASN A 251 -0.79 8.80 3.18
N PRO A 252 -1.12 7.56 3.62
CA PRO A 252 -2.31 6.86 3.13
C PRO A 252 -3.61 7.56 3.52
N GLY A 253 -3.71 8.14 4.72
CA GLY A 253 -4.89 8.91 5.13
C GLY A 253 -5.13 10.13 4.24
N ARG A 254 -4.07 10.89 3.94
CA ARG A 254 -4.20 12.06 3.06
C ARG A 254 -4.48 11.65 1.62
N ALA A 255 -3.89 10.55 1.14
CA ALA A 255 -4.21 9.99 -0.17
C ALA A 255 -5.70 9.60 -0.28
N ALA A 256 -6.27 8.96 0.74
CA ALA A 256 -7.70 8.63 0.80
C ALA A 256 -8.58 9.88 0.63
N SER A 257 -8.33 10.89 1.46
CA SER A 257 -9.10 12.14 1.45
C SER A 257 -8.94 12.90 0.13
N ASN A 258 -7.72 13.02 -0.39
CA ASN A 258 -7.45 13.71 -1.66
C ASN A 258 -8.10 12.99 -2.87
N GLY A 259 -8.10 11.66 -2.89
CA GLY A 259 -8.73 10.89 -3.97
C GLY A 259 -10.25 11.00 -3.94
N LEU A 260 -10.85 10.92 -2.76
CA LEU A 260 -12.29 11.18 -2.57
C LEU A 260 -12.65 12.61 -3.03
N PHE A 261 -11.83 13.60 -2.67
CA PHE A 261 -12.01 14.99 -3.08
C PHE A 261 -12.02 15.13 -4.61
N ALA A 262 -11.04 14.52 -5.27
CA ALA A 262 -10.90 14.53 -6.72
C ALA A 262 -12.13 13.93 -7.42
N ALA A 263 -12.65 12.80 -6.94
CA ALA A 263 -13.84 12.17 -7.50
C ALA A 263 -15.10 13.03 -7.30
N LEU A 264 -15.29 13.64 -6.12
CA LEU A 264 -16.43 14.52 -5.84
C LEU A 264 -16.43 15.78 -6.71
N LEU A 265 -15.26 16.40 -6.92
CA LEU A 265 -15.10 17.54 -7.83
C LEU A 265 -15.41 17.15 -9.28
N ALA A 266 -14.84 16.04 -9.75
CA ALA A 266 -15.07 15.55 -11.11
C ALA A 266 -16.54 15.18 -11.35
N ALA A 267 -17.26 14.67 -10.34
CA ALA A 267 -18.70 14.42 -10.40
C ALA A 267 -19.55 15.68 -10.67
N LYS A 268 -18.95 16.86 -10.51
CA LYS A 268 -19.54 18.18 -10.77
C LYS A 268 -18.86 18.89 -11.94
N ASP A 269 -18.26 18.12 -12.85
CA ASP A 269 -17.59 18.60 -14.05
C ASP A 269 -16.46 19.61 -13.78
N TYR A 270 -15.85 19.54 -12.59
CA TYR A 270 -14.61 20.26 -12.32
C TYR A 270 -13.49 19.62 -13.16
N THR A 271 -13.12 20.31 -14.24
CA THR A 271 -12.24 19.75 -15.28
C THR A 271 -10.78 19.64 -14.84
N SER A 272 -10.03 18.75 -15.47
CA SER A 272 -8.56 18.64 -15.39
C SER A 272 -7.97 18.33 -16.77
N SER A 273 -6.64 18.26 -16.89
CA SER A 273 -5.97 17.84 -18.12
C SER A 273 -6.26 16.36 -18.43
N ASP A 274 -6.61 16.07 -19.69
CA ASP A 274 -6.89 14.71 -20.17
C ASP A 274 -5.68 13.75 -20.13
N GLY A 275 -4.47 14.27 -19.94
CA GLY A 275 -3.23 13.49 -19.89
C GLY A 275 -2.40 13.80 -18.66
N MET A 276 -3.02 14.12 -17.52
CA MET A 276 -2.30 14.57 -16.32
C MET A 276 -1.28 13.54 -15.81
N ILE A 277 -1.46 12.24 -16.11
CA ILE A 277 -0.48 11.20 -15.74
C ILE A 277 0.71 11.22 -16.70
N GLU A 278 0.46 11.10 -18.01
CA GLU A 278 1.48 10.83 -19.03
C GLU A 278 2.10 12.05 -19.72
N ALA A 279 1.46 13.23 -19.64
CA ALA A 279 1.85 14.39 -20.44
C ALA A 279 3.28 14.83 -20.09
N LYS A 280 3.93 15.60 -20.96
CA LYS A 280 5.32 16.07 -20.77
C LYS A 280 5.60 16.70 -19.39
N ARG A 281 4.59 17.33 -18.78
CA ARG A 281 4.65 17.92 -17.42
C ARG A 281 3.65 17.27 -16.45
N GLY A 282 3.16 16.09 -16.81
CA GLY A 282 2.26 15.28 -16.02
C GLY A 282 2.99 14.59 -14.88
N TRP A 283 2.20 14.03 -13.97
CA TRP A 283 2.61 13.43 -12.71
C TRP A 283 3.79 12.47 -12.87
N ALA A 284 3.71 11.49 -13.78
CA ALA A 284 4.74 10.45 -13.90
C ALA A 284 6.11 11.03 -14.29
N ASN A 285 6.13 12.04 -15.17
CA ASN A 285 7.35 12.69 -15.62
C ASN A 285 7.87 13.74 -14.62
N ALA A 286 7.02 14.23 -13.72
CA ALA A 286 7.39 15.25 -12.73
C ALA A 286 8.01 14.65 -11.46
N ILE A 287 7.59 13.44 -11.07
CA ILE A 287 7.97 12.84 -9.78
C ILE A 287 8.88 11.62 -9.91
N SER A 288 9.19 11.19 -11.13
CA SER A 288 10.07 10.07 -11.40
C SER A 288 11.07 10.42 -12.49
N THR A 289 12.25 9.81 -12.42
CA THR A 289 13.28 9.91 -13.45
C THR A 289 13.12 8.86 -14.55
N LYS A 290 12.26 7.87 -14.34
CA LYS A 290 11.92 6.83 -15.32
C LYS A 290 10.48 6.36 -15.11
N GLN A 291 9.85 5.98 -16.22
CA GLN A 291 8.47 5.54 -16.23
C GLN A 291 8.21 4.52 -17.34
N ASP A 292 7.28 3.61 -17.09
CA ASP A 292 6.81 2.62 -18.05
C ASP A 292 5.27 2.57 -18.06
N TYR A 293 4.65 3.29 -18.99
CA TYR A 293 3.20 3.40 -19.08
C TYR A 293 2.47 2.10 -19.45
N ARG A 294 3.21 1.09 -19.92
CA ARG A 294 2.66 -0.25 -20.19
C ARG A 294 2.16 -0.93 -18.92
N GLU A 295 2.80 -0.66 -17.79
CA GLU A 295 2.36 -1.14 -16.47
C GLU A 295 0.92 -0.67 -16.14
N ILE A 296 0.50 0.48 -16.67
CA ILE A 296 -0.85 1.00 -16.49
C ILE A 296 -1.86 0.31 -17.41
N THR A 297 -1.50 0.06 -18.66
CA THR A 297 -2.47 -0.24 -19.73
C THR A 297 -2.48 -1.69 -20.20
N GLU A 298 -1.38 -2.43 -20.06
CA GLU A 298 -1.29 -3.79 -20.57
C GLU A 298 -2.05 -4.80 -19.70
N GLY A 299 -2.87 -5.63 -20.34
CA GLY A 299 -3.59 -6.72 -19.68
C GLY A 299 -4.67 -6.26 -18.69
N LEU A 300 -5.24 -5.06 -18.86
CA LEU A 300 -6.41 -4.61 -18.10
C LEU A 300 -7.57 -5.62 -18.24
N GLY A 301 -8.15 -6.03 -17.12
CA GLY A 301 -9.21 -7.05 -17.07
C GLY A 301 -8.73 -8.50 -17.29
N GLN A 302 -7.42 -8.72 -17.45
CA GLN A 302 -6.83 -10.05 -17.67
C GLN A 302 -5.82 -10.40 -16.57
N ARG A 303 -4.99 -9.43 -16.19
CA ARG A 303 -4.07 -9.52 -15.05
C ARG A 303 -4.54 -8.53 -13.98
N TYR A 304 -4.36 -8.91 -12.72
CA TYR A 304 -4.79 -8.10 -11.59
C TYR A 304 -3.65 -7.98 -10.58
N GLU A 305 -3.06 -6.79 -10.49
CA GLU A 305 -2.11 -6.43 -9.43
C GLU A 305 -2.78 -6.49 -8.05
N ALA A 306 -4.09 -6.24 -7.98
CA ALA A 306 -4.89 -6.40 -6.76
C ALA A 306 -4.83 -7.83 -6.17
N ALA A 307 -4.65 -8.85 -7.00
CA ALA A 307 -4.49 -10.24 -6.56
C ALA A 307 -3.05 -10.58 -6.12
N LEU A 308 -2.09 -9.67 -6.35
CA LEU A 308 -0.69 -9.79 -5.92
C LEU A 308 -0.43 -9.03 -4.62
N ASN A 309 -1.47 -8.47 -4.01
CA ASN A 309 -1.40 -7.83 -2.71
C ASN A 309 -1.21 -8.89 -1.61
N THR A 310 -0.39 -8.58 -0.61
CA THR A 310 -0.03 -9.50 0.46
C THR A 310 -0.34 -8.94 1.83
N TYR A 311 -0.46 -9.79 2.85
CA TYR A 311 -0.83 -9.38 4.20
C TYR A 311 0.28 -9.70 5.18
N LYS A 312 0.70 -8.68 5.94
CA LYS A 312 1.75 -8.85 6.93
C LYS A 312 1.27 -9.76 8.08
N PRO A 313 1.99 -10.85 8.40
CA PRO A 313 1.71 -11.67 9.58
C PRO A 313 2.36 -11.13 10.85
N PHE A 314 3.27 -10.16 10.72
CA PHE A 314 3.96 -9.51 11.83
C PHE A 314 3.89 -7.98 11.74
N ALA A 315 3.79 -7.29 12.89
CA ALA A 315 3.54 -5.85 12.99
C ALA A 315 4.82 -5.00 12.85
N CYS A 316 5.58 -5.24 11.78
CA CYS A 316 6.85 -4.59 11.49
C CYS A 316 7.19 -4.60 9.99
N GLY A 317 8.33 -3.98 9.62
CA GLY A 317 8.82 -3.95 8.24
C GLY A 317 9.12 -5.35 7.69
N ILE A 318 8.76 -5.59 6.43
CA ILE A 318 8.78 -6.93 5.80
C ILE A 318 10.17 -7.58 5.77
N VAL A 319 11.24 -6.78 5.79
CA VAL A 319 12.63 -7.23 5.68
C VAL A 319 13.03 -8.23 6.78
N ILE A 320 12.36 -8.22 7.95
CA ILE A 320 12.65 -9.16 9.05
C ILE A 320 11.63 -10.29 9.21
N HIS A 321 10.59 -10.34 8.37
CA HIS A 321 9.58 -11.39 8.45
C HIS A 321 10.16 -12.81 8.29
N PRO A 322 11.14 -13.07 7.39
CA PRO A 322 11.76 -14.40 7.31
C PRO A 322 12.42 -14.83 8.63
N ALA A 323 13.07 -13.92 9.35
CA ALA A 323 13.69 -14.23 10.64
C ALA A 323 12.66 -14.58 11.72
N ILE A 324 11.53 -13.87 11.75
CA ILE A 324 10.44 -14.15 12.68
C ILE A 324 9.80 -15.50 12.35
N ASP A 325 9.54 -15.77 11.08
CA ASP A 325 8.95 -17.02 10.61
C ASP A 325 9.84 -18.23 10.95
N ALA A 326 11.15 -18.15 10.66
CA ALA A 326 12.12 -19.19 11.03
C ALA A 326 12.09 -19.49 12.54
N ALA A 327 12.07 -18.45 13.38
CA ALA A 327 12.03 -18.59 14.83
C ALA A 327 10.73 -19.27 15.29
N ILE A 328 9.56 -18.84 14.79
CA ILE A 328 8.28 -19.45 15.16
C ILE A 328 8.20 -20.91 14.71
N GLN A 329 8.68 -21.23 13.50
CA GLN A 329 8.70 -22.61 13.01
C GLN A 329 9.59 -23.50 13.88
N LEU A 330 10.82 -23.09 14.18
CA LEU A 330 11.72 -23.84 15.06
C LEU A 330 11.16 -23.96 16.48
N ARG A 331 10.57 -22.89 17.03
CA ARG A 331 9.89 -22.92 18.32
C ARG A 331 8.81 -23.99 18.35
N ASN A 332 7.92 -23.99 17.37
CA ASN A 332 6.75 -24.87 17.36
C ASN A 332 7.15 -26.32 17.08
N GLU A 333 8.09 -26.56 16.17
CA GLU A 333 8.59 -27.90 15.81
C GLU A 333 9.29 -28.57 17.00
N TYR A 334 10.14 -27.85 17.72
CA TYR A 334 10.96 -28.40 18.82
C TYR A 334 10.44 -28.06 20.22
N LYS A 335 9.31 -27.35 20.33
CA LYS A 335 8.72 -26.85 21.58
C LYS A 335 9.73 -26.09 22.44
N LEU A 336 10.51 -25.22 21.79
CA LEU A 336 11.61 -24.51 22.43
C LEU A 336 11.14 -23.53 23.51
N THR A 337 11.90 -23.47 24.60
CA THR A 337 11.81 -22.41 25.60
C THR A 337 13.10 -21.60 25.64
N ALA A 338 13.01 -20.31 25.98
CA ALA A 338 14.15 -19.39 25.93
C ALA A 338 15.33 -19.80 26.84
N ASP A 339 15.06 -20.52 27.92
CA ASP A 339 16.07 -21.03 28.84
C ASP A 339 16.92 -22.16 28.25
N GLN A 340 16.45 -22.85 27.21
CA GLN A 340 17.18 -23.92 26.51
C GLN A 340 18.22 -23.38 25.51
N ILE A 341 18.09 -22.12 25.08
CA ILE A 341 18.87 -21.57 23.97
C ILE A 341 20.18 -20.96 24.46
N ALA A 342 21.29 -21.37 23.85
CA ALA A 342 22.62 -20.81 24.08
C ALA A 342 22.91 -19.63 23.13
N SER A 343 22.65 -19.78 21.83
CA SER A 343 22.80 -18.71 20.82
C SER A 343 21.79 -18.87 19.68
N ILE A 344 21.50 -17.76 19.01
CA ILE A 344 20.74 -17.73 17.75
C ILE A 344 21.56 -16.96 16.72
N ASP A 345 21.94 -17.63 15.63
CA ASP A 345 22.79 -17.08 14.58
C ASP A 345 21.97 -16.95 13.30
N LEU A 346 21.91 -15.74 12.73
CA LEU A 346 21.20 -15.41 11.50
C LEU A 346 22.21 -15.01 10.42
N LYS A 347 22.06 -15.55 9.21
CA LYS A 347 22.64 -14.97 8.00
C LYS A 347 21.54 -14.24 7.24
N VAL A 348 21.76 -12.97 6.96
CA VAL A 348 20.73 -12.04 6.46
C VAL A 348 21.20 -11.21 5.27
N ASN A 349 20.25 -10.66 4.54
CA ASN A 349 20.50 -9.62 3.55
C ASN A 349 20.97 -8.31 4.23
N PRO A 350 21.80 -7.46 3.57
CA PRO A 350 22.23 -6.17 4.13
C PRO A 350 21.10 -5.27 4.64
N LEU A 351 19.95 -5.26 3.95
CA LEU A 351 18.80 -4.42 4.30
C LEU A 351 18.26 -4.70 5.71
N VAL A 352 18.41 -5.94 6.21
CA VAL A 352 17.99 -6.29 7.57
C VAL A 352 18.77 -5.45 8.60
N ILE A 353 20.09 -5.37 8.46
CA ILE A 353 20.92 -4.62 9.40
C ILE A 353 20.74 -3.11 9.20
N GLU A 354 20.65 -2.67 7.95
CA GLU A 354 20.44 -1.26 7.61
C GLU A 354 19.16 -0.70 8.23
N LEU A 355 18.05 -1.43 8.12
CA LEU A 355 16.73 -0.94 8.51
C LEU A 355 16.32 -1.38 9.93
N THR A 356 16.84 -2.50 10.43
CA THR A 356 16.36 -3.14 11.67
C THR A 356 17.49 -3.60 12.61
N GLY A 357 18.68 -3.03 12.46
CA GLY A 357 19.86 -3.37 13.25
C GLY A 357 19.85 -2.90 14.71
N LYS A 358 18.74 -2.35 15.25
CA LYS A 358 18.71 -1.80 16.61
C LYS A 358 18.82 -2.91 17.66
N LYS A 359 19.96 -3.01 18.33
CA LYS A 359 20.23 -4.08 19.30
C LYS A 359 19.51 -3.92 20.64
N THR A 360 19.40 -2.69 21.13
CA THR A 360 18.87 -2.39 22.47
C THR A 360 17.69 -1.41 22.40
N PRO A 361 16.55 -1.80 21.80
CA PRO A 361 15.36 -0.97 21.81
C PRO A 361 14.88 -0.75 23.26
N ARG A 362 14.37 0.45 23.54
CA ARG A 362 13.91 0.91 24.87
C ARG A 362 12.41 1.13 24.94
N ILE A 363 11.80 1.45 23.81
CA ILE A 363 10.37 1.66 23.65
C ILE A 363 9.84 0.78 22.51
N GLY A 364 8.53 0.58 22.47
CA GLY A 364 7.85 -0.34 21.59
C GLY A 364 8.12 -0.08 20.11
N LEU A 365 8.02 1.19 19.69
CA LEU A 365 8.32 1.61 18.33
C LEU A 365 9.71 1.16 17.87
N GLU A 366 10.71 1.27 18.75
CA GLU A 366 12.08 0.86 18.44
C GLU A 366 12.22 -0.66 18.28
N GLY A 367 11.38 -1.44 18.97
CA GLY A 367 11.32 -2.89 18.82
C GLY A 367 11.00 -3.33 17.39
N LYS A 368 10.16 -2.57 16.67
CA LYS A 368 9.82 -2.83 15.26
C LYS A 368 11.01 -2.67 14.30
N PHE A 369 12.05 -1.95 14.74
CA PHE A 369 13.32 -1.77 14.03
C PHE A 369 14.45 -2.61 14.64
N SER A 370 14.10 -3.75 15.26
CA SER A 370 15.05 -4.67 15.88
C SER A 370 14.76 -6.11 15.46
N VAL A 371 15.59 -6.65 14.55
CA VAL A 371 15.56 -8.08 14.19
C VAL A 371 15.78 -8.96 15.44
N TYR A 372 16.64 -8.50 16.35
CA TYR A 372 16.99 -9.20 17.58
C TYR A 372 15.79 -9.34 18.52
N HIS A 373 15.07 -8.24 18.77
CA HIS A 373 13.85 -8.25 19.56
C HIS A 373 12.79 -9.14 18.92
N SER A 374 12.62 -9.01 17.60
CA SER A 374 11.59 -9.74 16.84
C SER A 374 11.81 -11.25 16.89
N VAL A 375 13.06 -11.72 16.78
CA VAL A 375 13.40 -13.14 16.96
C VAL A 375 13.18 -13.60 18.41
N ALA A 376 13.51 -12.77 19.40
CA ALA A 376 13.31 -13.14 20.80
C ALA A 376 11.83 -13.33 21.15
N VAL A 377 10.95 -12.39 20.77
CA VAL A 377 9.50 -12.53 21.01
C VAL A 377 8.87 -13.65 20.18
N ALA A 378 9.37 -13.89 18.97
CA ALA A 378 8.97 -15.03 18.15
C ALA A 378 9.21 -16.37 18.85
N ILE A 379 10.35 -16.54 19.51
CA ILE A 379 10.65 -17.74 20.30
C ILE A 379 9.83 -17.80 21.60
N ILE A 380 9.73 -16.69 22.33
CA ILE A 380 9.08 -16.71 23.65
C ILE A 380 7.55 -16.84 23.50
N GLU A 381 6.96 -15.92 22.76
CA GLU A 381 5.50 -15.78 22.65
C GLU A 381 4.92 -16.54 21.45
N GLY A 382 5.74 -16.97 20.48
CA GLY A 382 5.23 -17.61 19.27
C GLY A 382 4.53 -16.64 18.30
N ALA A 383 4.75 -15.33 18.47
CA ALA A 383 4.08 -14.27 17.73
C ALA A 383 4.97 -13.01 17.66
N ALA A 384 4.66 -12.13 16.71
CA ALA A 384 5.25 -10.80 16.59
C ALA A 384 4.20 -9.79 16.10
N GLY A 385 3.04 -9.76 16.76
CA GLY A 385 2.00 -8.75 16.56
C GLY A 385 2.26 -7.50 17.40
N GLU A 386 1.29 -6.58 17.43
CA GLU A 386 1.43 -5.30 18.14
C GLU A 386 1.76 -5.47 19.63
N ARG A 387 1.13 -6.44 20.30
CA ARG A 387 1.38 -6.73 21.73
C ARG A 387 2.86 -7.07 22.02
N GLN A 388 3.53 -7.76 21.09
CA GLN A 388 4.94 -8.14 21.23
C GLN A 388 5.91 -7.00 20.94
N TYR A 389 5.43 -5.89 20.36
CA TYR A 389 6.17 -4.65 20.19
C TYR A 389 5.75 -3.57 21.20
N SER A 390 5.02 -3.91 22.27
CA SER A 390 4.73 -2.97 23.36
C SER A 390 5.96 -2.65 24.22
N ASP A 391 5.95 -1.52 24.93
CA ASP A 391 7.00 -1.16 25.92
C ASP A 391 7.22 -2.28 26.93
N ARG A 392 6.12 -2.91 27.41
CA ARG A 392 6.16 -4.09 28.29
C ARG A 392 7.04 -5.19 27.69
N ALA A 393 6.81 -5.55 26.43
CA ALA A 393 7.54 -6.64 25.78
C ALA A 393 9.01 -6.28 25.53
N VAL A 394 9.30 -5.04 25.11
CA VAL A 394 10.66 -4.56 24.84
C VAL A 394 11.53 -4.51 26.11
N GLN A 395 10.90 -4.25 27.25
CA GLN A 395 11.53 -4.13 28.57
C GLN A 395 11.50 -5.42 29.39
N ASP A 396 10.85 -6.49 28.90
CA ASP A 396 10.76 -7.77 29.58
C ASP A 396 12.16 -8.41 29.75
N PRO A 397 12.62 -8.70 30.99
CA PRO A 397 13.95 -9.27 31.22
C PRO A 397 14.22 -10.58 30.48
N ALA A 398 13.20 -11.43 30.28
CA ALA A 398 13.36 -12.68 29.54
C ALA A 398 13.57 -12.43 28.04
N VAL A 399 12.84 -11.46 27.48
CA VAL A 399 13.02 -11.03 26.09
C VAL A 399 14.39 -10.40 25.89
N ILE A 400 14.82 -9.50 26.79
CA ILE A 400 16.15 -8.88 26.76
C ILE A 400 17.24 -9.96 26.79
N ALA A 401 17.15 -10.90 27.73
CA ALA A 401 18.16 -11.95 27.90
C ALA A 401 18.28 -12.88 26.68
N LEU A 402 17.18 -13.15 25.95
CA LEU A 402 17.24 -13.93 24.71
C LEU A 402 17.70 -13.07 23.53
N ARG A 403 17.24 -11.82 23.44
CA ARG A 403 17.65 -10.84 22.43
C ARG A 403 19.17 -10.67 22.39
N ASP A 404 19.81 -10.63 23.56
CA ASP A 404 21.26 -10.49 23.69
C ASP A 404 22.05 -11.72 23.20
N ARG A 405 21.37 -12.84 22.91
CA ARG A 405 21.95 -14.06 22.33
C ARG A 405 21.73 -14.18 20.82
N VAL A 406 21.05 -13.21 20.21
CA VAL A 406 20.81 -13.18 18.76
C VAL A 406 21.94 -12.43 18.07
N THR A 407 22.57 -13.07 17.08
CA THR A 407 23.57 -12.46 16.21
C THR A 407 23.08 -12.50 14.77
N ALA A 408 23.17 -11.37 14.06
CA ALA A 408 22.83 -11.28 12.64
C ALA A 408 24.08 -10.88 11.84
N THR A 409 24.44 -11.70 10.87
CA THR A 409 25.60 -11.50 9.98
C THR A 409 25.13 -11.33 8.55
N VAL A 410 25.62 -10.27 7.90
CA VAL A 410 25.28 -9.99 6.50
C VAL A 410 26.00 -10.98 5.59
N VAL A 411 25.24 -11.63 4.71
CA VAL A 411 25.77 -12.56 3.70
C VAL A 411 25.21 -12.19 2.33
N PRO A 412 26.05 -11.76 1.36
CA PRO A 412 25.57 -11.25 0.06
C PRO A 412 24.72 -12.22 -0.75
N SER A 413 24.84 -13.53 -0.53
CA SER A 413 24.04 -14.54 -1.23
C SER A 413 22.62 -14.69 -0.69
N ILE A 414 22.30 -14.10 0.48
CA ILE A 414 20.95 -14.12 1.04
C ILE A 414 20.11 -13.03 0.38
N LYS A 415 19.03 -13.43 -0.29
CA LYS A 415 18.10 -12.50 -0.93
C LYS A 415 17.26 -11.75 0.12
N PRO A 416 16.67 -10.58 -0.21
CA PRO A 416 15.87 -9.78 0.72
C PRO A 416 14.74 -10.56 1.43
N GLU A 417 14.16 -11.54 0.75
CA GLU A 417 13.04 -12.38 1.21
C GLU A 417 13.48 -13.64 1.99
N GLN A 418 14.77 -13.81 2.26
CA GLN A 418 15.35 -15.04 2.81
C GLN A 418 16.05 -14.84 4.16
N VAL A 419 16.19 -15.93 4.91
CA VAL A 419 17.09 -16.03 6.07
C VAL A 419 17.62 -17.45 6.22
N ASP A 420 18.86 -17.60 6.69
CA ASP A 420 19.44 -18.85 7.20
C ASP A 420 19.65 -18.68 8.71
N MET A 421 18.90 -19.45 9.51
CA MET A 421 18.92 -19.40 10.97
C MET A 421 19.46 -20.71 11.54
N THR A 422 20.36 -20.59 12.51
CA THR A 422 20.78 -21.70 13.37
C THR A 422 20.59 -21.33 14.84
N ILE A 423 19.87 -22.18 15.58
CA ILE A 423 19.73 -22.09 17.04
C ILE A 423 20.64 -23.14 17.66
N THR A 424 21.59 -22.72 18.50
CA THR A 424 22.40 -23.63 19.32
C THR A 424 21.78 -23.74 20.71
N LEU A 425 21.42 -24.96 21.11
CA LEU A 425 20.88 -25.25 22.44
C LEU A 425 22.01 -25.44 23.46
N LYS A 426 21.70 -25.27 24.74
CA LYS A 426 22.63 -25.47 25.86
C LYS A 426 23.11 -26.91 26.01
N ASP A 427 22.37 -27.88 25.47
CA ASP A 427 22.77 -29.29 25.41
C ASP A 427 23.69 -29.61 24.22
N GLY A 428 24.06 -28.60 23.42
CA GLY A 428 24.95 -28.71 22.26
C GLY A 428 24.25 -29.03 20.94
N ARG A 429 22.95 -29.36 20.92
CA ARG A 429 22.22 -29.56 19.66
C ARG A 429 22.14 -28.27 18.86
N LYS A 430 22.17 -28.40 17.54
CA LYS A 430 21.98 -27.30 16.58
C LYS A 430 20.75 -27.55 15.75
N LEU A 431 19.83 -26.60 15.77
CA LEU A 431 18.60 -26.61 14.99
C LEU A 431 18.73 -25.59 13.87
N HIS A 432 18.48 -26.01 12.63
CA HIS A 432 18.71 -25.18 11.46
C HIS A 432 17.42 -24.99 10.67
N LYS A 433 17.20 -23.78 10.16
CA LYS A 433 16.09 -23.44 9.27
C LYS A 433 16.53 -22.44 8.22
N PHE A 434 16.29 -22.78 6.95
CA PHE A 434 16.36 -21.84 5.84
C PHE A 434 14.95 -21.46 5.40
N ILE A 435 14.67 -20.18 5.30
CA ILE A 435 13.42 -19.65 4.75
C ILE A 435 13.70 -19.16 3.34
N GLU A 436 13.10 -19.83 2.36
CA GLU A 436 13.13 -19.39 0.96
C GLU A 436 12.05 -18.32 0.70
N HIS A 437 10.86 -18.55 1.25
CA HIS A 437 9.72 -17.63 1.22
C HIS A 437 9.06 -17.60 2.60
N ALA A 438 8.94 -16.42 3.19
CA ALA A 438 8.31 -16.26 4.49
C ALA A 438 6.78 -16.35 4.40
N ILE A 439 6.12 -16.79 5.47
CA ILE A 439 4.68 -16.62 5.63
C ILE A 439 4.26 -15.17 5.36
N GLY A 440 3.14 -14.99 4.67
CA GLY A 440 2.64 -13.70 4.20
C GLY A 440 3.13 -13.31 2.80
N SER A 441 4.08 -14.04 2.20
CA SER A 441 4.46 -13.87 0.79
C SER A 441 3.39 -14.39 -0.18
N LEU A 442 3.61 -14.19 -1.49
CA LEU A 442 2.73 -14.77 -2.52
C LEU A 442 2.85 -16.30 -2.58
N GLU A 443 4.04 -16.83 -2.29
CA GLU A 443 4.33 -18.26 -2.32
C GLU A 443 3.82 -18.97 -1.06
N VAL A 444 3.83 -18.28 0.08
CA VAL A 444 3.34 -18.78 1.38
C VAL A 444 2.33 -17.79 1.96
N PRO A 445 1.14 -17.63 1.36
CA PRO A 445 0.17 -16.65 1.81
C PRO A 445 -0.39 -17.03 3.19
N MET A 446 -0.77 -16.01 3.98
CA MET A 446 -1.56 -16.25 5.19
C MET A 446 -2.85 -16.99 4.84
N THR A 447 -3.24 -17.98 5.63
CA THR A 447 -4.57 -18.59 5.52
C THR A 447 -5.66 -17.62 5.99
N ASP A 448 -6.90 -17.83 5.55
CA ASP A 448 -8.07 -17.06 6.03
C ASP A 448 -8.17 -17.14 7.57
N LYS A 449 -7.82 -18.29 8.16
CA LYS A 449 -7.81 -18.47 9.61
C LYS A 449 -6.75 -17.62 10.31
N GLN A 450 -5.55 -17.50 9.73
CA GLN A 450 -4.50 -16.66 10.28
C GLN A 450 -4.86 -15.17 10.20
N LEU A 451 -5.55 -14.74 9.14
CA LEU A 451 -6.10 -13.39 9.04
C LEU A 451 -7.16 -13.13 10.12
N GLU A 452 -8.06 -14.08 10.38
CA GLU A 452 -9.01 -13.97 11.50
C GLU A 452 -8.31 -13.91 12.86
N THR A 453 -7.29 -14.73 13.10
CA THR A 453 -6.53 -14.68 14.36
C THR A 453 -5.88 -13.31 14.53
N LYS A 454 -5.23 -12.79 13.48
CA LYS A 454 -4.68 -11.43 13.47
C LYS A 454 -5.76 -10.39 13.76
N PHE A 455 -6.93 -10.51 13.13
CA PHE A 455 -8.06 -9.62 13.34
C PHE A 455 -8.50 -9.62 14.79
N LEU A 456 -8.73 -10.80 15.39
CA LEU A 456 -9.13 -10.94 16.79
C LEU A 456 -8.10 -10.34 17.74
N ASP A 457 -6.82 -10.57 17.49
CA ASP A 457 -5.73 -10.02 18.31
C ASP A 457 -5.71 -8.49 18.31
N LEU A 458 -6.06 -7.86 17.18
CA LEU A 458 -6.12 -6.39 17.04
C LEU A 458 -7.37 -5.76 17.68
N MET A 459 -8.44 -6.53 17.89
CA MET A 459 -9.71 -6.03 18.44
C MET A 459 -9.74 -6.04 19.98
N ASN A 460 -8.80 -6.75 20.61
CA ASN A 460 -8.80 -6.99 22.04
C ASN A 460 -8.82 -5.67 22.84
N GLY A 461 -9.86 -5.48 23.66
CA GLY A 461 -10.05 -4.29 24.47
C GLY A 461 -10.63 -3.07 23.73
N ILE A 462 -10.97 -3.19 22.44
CA ILE A 462 -11.56 -2.10 21.65
C ILE A 462 -13.06 -2.35 21.40
N LEU A 463 -13.41 -3.52 20.86
CA LEU A 463 -14.80 -3.90 20.58
C LEU A 463 -15.20 -5.17 21.36
N PRO A 464 -16.47 -5.32 21.77
CA PRO A 464 -16.94 -6.56 22.40
C PRO A 464 -16.83 -7.77 21.46
N ASP A 465 -16.47 -8.95 21.98
CA ASP A 465 -16.28 -10.18 21.19
C ASP A 465 -17.45 -10.52 20.26
N ALA A 466 -18.68 -10.35 20.73
CA ALA A 466 -19.88 -10.60 19.92
C ALA A 466 -20.01 -9.63 18.74
N GLN A 467 -19.57 -8.38 18.89
CA GLN A 467 -19.52 -7.39 17.82
C GLN A 467 -18.39 -7.71 16.84
N VAL A 468 -17.22 -8.09 17.35
CA VAL A 468 -16.07 -8.51 16.53
C VAL A 468 -16.43 -9.68 15.62
N ARG A 469 -17.16 -10.68 16.12
CA ARG A 469 -17.64 -11.81 15.30
C ARG A 469 -18.55 -11.35 14.17
N ARG A 470 -19.55 -10.51 14.47
CA ARG A 470 -20.44 -9.95 13.43
C ARG A 470 -19.69 -9.11 12.41
N LEU A 471 -18.65 -8.39 12.82
CA LEU A 471 -17.82 -7.59 11.92
C LEU A 471 -17.00 -8.47 10.97
N ILE A 472 -16.40 -9.55 11.48
CA ILE A 472 -15.71 -10.56 10.66
C ILE A 472 -16.70 -11.18 9.65
N ASP A 473 -17.87 -11.59 10.11
CA ASP A 473 -18.91 -12.17 9.25
C ASP A 473 -19.35 -11.19 8.16
N ALA A 474 -19.56 -9.91 8.51
CA ALA A 474 -19.93 -8.87 7.55
C ALA A 474 -18.83 -8.61 6.51
N CYS A 475 -17.55 -8.68 6.90
CA CYS A 475 -16.44 -8.57 5.96
C CYS A 475 -16.42 -9.76 5.00
N TRP A 476 -16.50 -11.00 5.50
CA TRP A 476 -16.52 -12.20 4.66
C TRP A 476 -17.74 -12.27 3.74
N GLN A 477 -18.89 -11.80 4.21
CA GLN A 477 -20.15 -11.78 3.48
C GLN A 477 -20.43 -10.43 2.81
N VAL A 478 -19.39 -9.61 2.58
CA VAL A 478 -19.54 -8.24 2.05
C VAL A 478 -20.42 -8.19 0.81
N GLU A 479 -20.28 -9.16 -0.11
CA GLU A 479 -21.06 -9.22 -1.36
C GLU A 479 -22.59 -9.30 -1.17
N SER A 480 -23.05 -9.74 0.00
CA SER A 480 -24.47 -9.89 0.33
C SER A 480 -25.06 -8.65 0.99
N LEU A 481 -24.22 -7.69 1.40
CA LEU A 481 -24.66 -6.50 2.10
C LEU A 481 -25.46 -5.57 1.20
N LYS A 482 -26.57 -5.05 1.73
CA LYS A 482 -27.35 -3.99 1.06
C LYS A 482 -26.61 -2.65 1.10
N ASN A 483 -25.87 -2.40 2.18
CA ASN A 483 -24.98 -1.25 2.30
C ASN A 483 -23.66 -1.68 2.94
N ALA A 484 -22.53 -1.40 2.29
CA ALA A 484 -21.21 -1.63 2.85
C ALA A 484 -20.91 -0.73 4.07
N GLY A 485 -21.60 0.41 4.21
CA GLY A 485 -21.50 1.28 5.38
C GLY A 485 -21.88 0.62 6.71
N ASP A 486 -22.63 -0.50 6.66
CA ASP A 486 -22.96 -1.29 7.84
C ASP A 486 -21.70 -1.89 8.49
N ILE A 487 -20.64 -2.13 7.71
CA ILE A 487 -19.32 -2.58 8.22
C ILE A 487 -18.71 -1.50 9.10
N ALA A 488 -18.81 -0.22 8.72
CA ALA A 488 -18.28 0.88 9.53
C ALA A 488 -19.02 0.98 10.86
N THR A 489 -20.35 0.83 10.84
CA THR A 489 -21.18 0.80 12.05
C THR A 489 -20.76 -0.35 12.97
N LEU A 490 -20.59 -1.56 12.44
CA LEU A 490 -20.09 -2.71 13.21
C LEU A 490 -18.64 -2.52 13.68
N GLY A 491 -17.84 -1.73 12.97
CA GLY A 491 -16.44 -1.42 13.28
C GLY A 491 -16.26 -0.30 14.31
N SER A 492 -17.32 0.36 14.74
CA SER A 492 -17.25 1.51 15.66
C SER A 492 -17.81 1.20 17.05
N VAL A 493 -17.34 1.95 18.04
CA VAL A 493 -17.86 1.85 19.41
C VAL A 493 -19.25 2.46 19.43
N GLN A 494 -20.24 1.65 19.79
CA GLN A 494 -21.62 2.08 19.89
C GLN A 494 -21.80 2.99 21.11
N SER A 495 -22.68 3.99 20.98
CA SER A 495 -22.96 5.02 21.98
C SER A 495 -23.48 4.43 23.28
#